data_AF-A0A646KCJ9-F1
#
_entry.id   AF-A0A646KCJ9-F1
#
_cell.length_a   1.000
_cell.length_b   1.000
_cell.length_c   1.000
_cell.angle_alpha   90.00
_cell.angle_beta   90.00
_cell.angle_gamma   90.00
#
_symmetry.space_group_name_H-M   'P 1'
#
loop_
_entity.id
_entity.type
_entity.pdbx_description
1 polymer ?
#
loop_
_entity_poly.entity_id
_entity_poly.type
_entity_poly.pdbx_seq_one_letter_code
_entity_poly.pdbx_strand_id
1 'polypeptide(L)'
;MSVPATDRPASTEHTEHSVESLSSWLAERIALYLKRSPSEIAATVPLAEYGLDSVAALSLCGDIEEDFDVVLEPTVAWDYPTVEALAGHLAEELRALAGEAR
;
A
#
# COMPACT_ATOMS: atom_id res chain seq x y z
N MET A 1 -29.15 -0.37 10.72
CA MET A 1 -28.65 -0.60 9.35
C MET A 1 -27.17 -0.20 9.38
N SER A 2 -26.37 -0.94 10.14
CA SER A 2 -25.60 -2.15 9.76
C SER A 2 -24.33 -1.81 8.97
N VAL A 3 -23.26 -1.52 9.70
CA VAL A 3 -21.92 -2.10 9.50
C VAL A 3 -21.27 -2.33 10.86
N PRO A 4 -21.01 -3.58 11.25
CA PRO A 4 -19.98 -3.92 12.24
C PRO A 4 -18.90 -4.81 11.58
N ALA A 5 -17.71 -4.25 11.38
CA ALA A 5 -16.41 -4.90 11.10
C ALA A 5 -15.47 -3.74 10.68
N THR A 6 -14.26 -3.54 11.20
CA THR A 6 -13.23 -4.48 11.65
C THR A 6 -12.58 -3.88 12.90
N ASP A 7 -12.68 -4.56 14.04
CA ASP A 7 -11.63 -5.43 14.58
C ASP A 7 -10.25 -4.76 14.59
N ARG A 8 -9.85 -4.34 15.79
CA ARG A 8 -8.47 -4.07 16.16
C ARG A 8 -7.97 -5.33 16.87
N PRO A 9 -6.94 -5.99 16.32
CA PRO A 9 -5.74 -6.21 17.11
C PRO A 9 -4.47 -6.22 16.24
N ALA A 10 -3.46 -5.43 16.61
CA ALA A 10 -2.07 -5.74 16.26
C ALA A 10 -1.12 -5.16 17.30
N SER A 11 -1.25 -5.63 18.54
CA SER A 11 -0.11 -5.69 19.44
C SER A 11 0.61 -7.02 19.18
N THR A 12 1.53 -7.04 18.23
CA THR A 12 2.65 -7.99 18.19
C THR A 12 3.67 -7.50 17.17
N GLU A 13 4.85 -7.19 17.67
CA GLU A 13 6.09 -7.09 16.91
C GLU A 13 6.23 -8.34 16.01
N HIS A 14 6.11 -8.18 14.69
CA HIS A 14 6.61 -9.19 13.74
C HIS A 14 7.11 -8.50 12.46
N THR A 15 8.42 -8.59 12.28
CA THR A 15 9.26 -8.09 11.20
C THR A 15 8.99 -8.73 9.84
N GLU A 16 7.76 -9.14 9.54
CA GLU A 16 7.43 -9.79 8.26
C GLU A 16 6.54 -8.88 7.43
N HIS A 17 7.12 -8.36 6.35
CA HIS A 17 6.49 -7.52 5.34
C HIS A 17 5.39 -8.32 4.60
N SER A 18 4.26 -8.54 5.27
CA SER A 18 3.11 -9.26 4.72
C SER A 18 2.22 -8.31 3.92
N VAL A 19 1.55 -8.85 2.89
CA VAL A 19 0.68 -8.08 1.98
C VAL A 19 -0.37 -7.28 2.75
N GLU A 20 -0.91 -7.82 3.83
CA GLU A 20 -1.92 -7.14 4.66
C GLU A 20 -1.36 -5.89 5.36
N SER A 21 -0.15 -5.97 5.94
CA SER A 21 0.53 -4.83 6.56
C SER A 21 0.86 -3.74 5.55
N LEU A 22 1.37 -4.14 4.37
CA LEU A 22 1.67 -3.22 3.27
C LEU A 22 0.38 -2.55 2.77
N SER A 23 -0.70 -3.32 2.59
CA SER A 23 -1.98 -2.78 2.15
C SER A 23 -2.55 -1.75 3.12
N SER A 24 -2.42 -2.00 4.43
CA SER A 24 -2.85 -1.05 5.47
C SER A 24 -2.04 0.23 5.40
N TRP A 25 -0.72 0.13 5.33
CA TRP A 25 0.18 1.29 5.22
C TRP A 25 -0.11 2.10 3.95
N LEU A 26 -0.32 1.43 2.82
CA LEU A 26 -0.65 2.08 1.56
C LEU A 26 -2.00 2.81 1.66
N ALA A 27 -3.02 2.16 2.21
CA ALA A 27 -4.34 2.76 2.40
C ALA A 27 -4.28 4.00 3.29
N GLU A 28 -3.48 3.97 4.36
CA GLU A 28 -3.24 5.14 5.22
C GLU A 28 -2.56 6.28 4.47
N ARG A 29 -1.51 5.98 3.69
CA ARG A 29 -0.78 6.98 2.93
C ARG A 29 -1.64 7.61 1.83
N ILE A 30 -2.40 6.80 1.11
CA ILE A 30 -3.34 7.25 0.08
C ILE A 30 -4.46 8.08 0.69
N ALA A 31 -5.00 7.68 1.85
CA ALA A 31 -6.00 8.45 2.57
C ALA A 31 -5.49 9.84 2.98
N LEU A 32 -4.23 9.94 3.41
CA LEU A 32 -3.58 11.22 3.69
C LEU A 32 -3.49 12.11 2.44
N TYR A 33 -3.07 11.55 1.30
CA TYR A 33 -3.00 12.28 0.03
C TYR A 33 -4.38 12.79 -0.44
N LEU A 34 -5.40 11.94 -0.33
CA LEU A 34 -6.77 12.26 -0.72
C LEU A 34 -7.54 13.08 0.32
N LYS A 35 -6.95 13.30 1.51
CA LYS A 35 -7.58 13.90 2.69
C LYS A 35 -8.89 13.20 3.07
N ARG A 36 -8.88 11.86 2.99
CA ARG A 36 -9.99 10.96 3.31
C ARG A 36 -9.65 10.11 4.53
N SER A 37 -10.64 9.37 5.02
CA SER A 37 -10.38 8.38 6.06
C SER A 37 -9.81 7.11 5.43
N PRO A 38 -8.82 6.44 6.06
CA PRO A 38 -8.30 5.15 5.57
C PRO A 38 -9.39 4.08 5.48
N SER A 39 -10.44 4.20 6.30
CA SER A 39 -11.62 3.34 6.26
C SER A 39 -12.48 3.49 4.99
N GLU A 40 -12.32 4.60 4.24
CA GLU A 40 -13.01 4.83 2.96
C GLU A 40 -12.20 4.31 1.76
N ILE A 41 -10.92 3.99 1.97
CA ILE A 41 -10.02 3.47 0.95
C ILE A 41 -10.14 1.94 0.96
N ALA A 42 -10.88 1.41 0.00
CA ALA A 42 -11.03 -0.02 -0.18
C ALA A 42 -9.86 -0.55 -1.00
N ALA A 43 -9.26 -1.66 -0.53
CA ALA A 43 -8.08 -2.22 -1.18
C ALA A 43 -8.34 -2.81 -2.58
N THR A 44 -9.61 -3.05 -2.91
CA THR A 44 -10.10 -3.57 -4.19
C THR A 44 -10.54 -2.49 -5.17
N VAL A 45 -10.59 -1.22 -4.74
CA VAL A 45 -11.08 -0.11 -5.56
C VAL A 45 -9.88 0.62 -6.19
N PRO A 46 -9.97 0.99 -7.48
CA PRO A 46 -8.90 1.72 -8.14
C PRO A 46 -8.61 3.08 -7.50
N LEU A 47 -7.35 3.38 -7.25
CA LEU A 47 -6.86 4.66 -6.74
C LEU A 47 -7.25 5.82 -7.65
N ALA A 48 -7.28 5.58 -8.97
CA ALA A 48 -7.74 6.55 -9.95
C ALA A 48 -9.22 6.93 -9.75
N GLU A 49 -10.08 6.02 -9.28
CA GLU A 49 -11.49 6.33 -8.98
C GLU A 49 -11.63 7.21 -7.74
N TYR A 50 -10.70 7.10 -6.80
CA TYR A 50 -10.61 7.99 -5.65
C TYR A 50 -10.06 9.37 -5.99
N GLY A 51 -9.52 9.55 -7.20
CA GLY A 51 -8.90 10.79 -7.64
C GLY A 51 -7.41 10.89 -7.28
N LEU A 52 -6.69 9.76 -7.22
CA LEU A 52 -5.24 9.78 -7.07
C LEU A 52 -4.59 10.42 -8.32
N ASP A 53 -3.87 11.52 -8.10
CA ASP A 53 -3.12 12.23 -9.15
C ASP A 53 -1.70 11.68 -9.33
N SER A 54 -1.06 11.98 -10.47
CA SER A 54 0.30 11.54 -10.75
C SER A 54 1.34 12.01 -9.73
N VAL A 55 1.12 13.17 -9.11
CA VAL A 55 2.00 13.69 -8.06
C VAL A 55 1.87 12.85 -6.80
N ALA A 56 0.64 12.48 -6.41
CA ALA A 56 0.40 11.63 -5.25
C ALA A 56 0.97 10.22 -5.45
N ALA A 57 0.84 9.66 -6.67
CA ALA A 57 1.45 8.39 -7.04
C ALA A 57 2.99 8.45 -6.93
N LEU A 58 3.62 9.51 -7.43
CA LEU A 58 5.07 9.68 -7.34
C LEU A 58 5.54 9.85 -5.89
N SER A 59 4.82 10.65 -5.08
CA SER A 59 5.13 10.81 -3.66
C SER A 59 4.97 9.49 -2.89
N LEU A 60 3.93 8.70 -3.20
CA LEU A 60 3.74 7.37 -2.63
C LEU A 60 4.89 6.43 -2.98
N CYS A 61 5.37 6.43 -4.24
CA CYS A 61 6.51 5.61 -4.65
C CYS A 61 7.79 6.02 -3.90
N GLY A 62 8.04 7.33 -3.76
CA GLY A 62 9.19 7.83 -3.01
C GLY A 62 9.13 7.47 -1.52
N ASP A 63 7.96 7.51 -0.90
CA ASP A 63 7.77 7.02 0.47
C ASP A 63 8.06 5.52 0.59
N ILE A 64 7.63 4.71 -0.39
CA ILE A 64 7.87 3.26 -0.40
C ILE A 64 9.37 2.98 -0.56
N GLU A 65 10.03 3.67 -1.48
CA GLU A 65 11.48 3.59 -1.70
C GLU A 65 12.26 3.91 -0.41
N GLU A 66 11.84 4.92 0.36
CA GLU A 66 12.49 5.32 1.60
C GLU A 66 12.24 4.36 2.77
N ASP A 67 11.00 3.89 2.96
CA ASP A 67 10.63 3.00 4.08
C ASP A 67 11.07 1.54 3.85
N PHE A 68 11.04 1.07 2.60
CA PHE A 68 11.20 -0.35 2.25
C PHE A 68 12.46 -0.67 1.44
N ASP A 69 13.22 0.34 0.99
CA ASP A 69 14.41 0.17 0.14
C ASP A 69 14.10 -0.59 -1.18
N VAL A 70 12.87 -0.42 -1.69
CA VAL A 70 12.39 -1.04 -2.94
C VAL A 70 12.21 0.03 -4.00
N VAL A 71 12.80 -0.18 -5.18
CA VAL A 71 12.65 0.73 -6.33
C VAL A 71 11.33 0.45 -7.06
N LEU A 72 10.40 1.39 -7.01
CA LEU A 72 9.13 1.30 -7.74
C LEU A 72 9.04 2.41 -8.79
N GLU A 73 8.64 2.05 -10.00
CA GLU A 73 8.32 3.05 -11.02
C GLU A 73 6.97 3.70 -10.72
N PRO A 74 6.79 5.02 -10.91
CA PRO A 74 5.49 5.65 -10.67
C PRO A 74 4.37 5.04 -11.52
N THR A 75 4.69 4.46 -12.68
CA THR A 75 3.77 3.71 -13.54
C THR A 75 3.09 2.54 -12.83
N VAL A 76 3.63 2.03 -11.71
CA VAL A 76 3.00 0.97 -10.90
C VAL A 76 1.64 1.37 -10.36
N ALA A 77 1.37 2.66 -10.11
CA ALA A 77 0.04 3.11 -9.71
C ALA A 77 -1.01 3.00 -10.84
N TRP A 78 -0.56 2.83 -12.09
CA TRP A 78 -1.42 2.57 -13.25
C TRP A 78 -1.46 1.08 -13.60
N ASP A 79 -0.35 0.37 -13.43
CA ASP A 79 -0.25 -1.09 -13.65
C ASP A 79 -1.00 -1.87 -12.56
N TYR A 80 -0.86 -1.41 -11.31
CA TYR A 80 -1.52 -1.90 -10.12
C TYR A 80 -2.40 -0.80 -9.53
N PRO A 81 -3.59 -0.56 -10.12
CA PRO A 81 -4.43 0.56 -9.71
C PRO A 81 -5.08 0.34 -8.34
N THR A 82 -4.89 -0.80 -7.67
CA THR A 82 -5.50 -1.12 -6.38
C THR A 82 -4.45 -1.33 -5.31
N VAL A 83 -4.81 -1.04 -4.06
CA VAL A 83 -3.91 -1.21 -2.90
C VAL A 83 -3.50 -2.67 -2.73
N GLU A 84 -4.42 -3.61 -2.94
CA GLU A 84 -4.14 -5.04 -2.84
C GLU A 84 -3.08 -5.47 -3.87
N ALA A 85 -3.21 -5.00 -5.11
CA ALA A 85 -2.27 -5.34 -6.18
C ALA A 85 -0.89 -4.74 -5.94
N LEU A 86 -0.83 -3.47 -5.51
CA LEU A 86 0.44 -2.79 -5.22
C LEU A 86 1.13 -3.39 -3.98
N ALA A 87 0.37 -3.73 -2.94
CA ALA A 87 0.88 -4.42 -1.75
C ALA A 87 1.38 -5.84 -2.08
N GLY A 88 0.70 -6.55 -2.98
CA GLY A 88 1.14 -7.85 -3.49
C GLY A 88 2.48 -7.73 -4.20
N HIS A 89 2.60 -6.79 -5.13
CA HIS A 89 3.84 -6.52 -5.86
C HIS A 89 5.00 -6.17 -4.91
N LEU A 90 4.76 -5.26 -3.95
CA LEU A 90 5.78 -4.87 -2.98
C LEU A 90 6.24 -6.04 -2.09
N ALA A 91 5.33 -6.93 -1.68
CA ALA A 91 5.69 -8.12 -0.93
C ALA A 91 6.55 -9.11 -1.75
N GLU A 92 6.31 -9.20 -3.07
CA GLU A 92 7.14 -10.01 -3.97
C GLU A 92 8.53 -9.40 -4.12
N GLU A 93 8.65 -8.09 -4.33
CA GLU A 93 9.94 -7.38 -4.44
C GLU A 93 10.77 -7.54 -3.16
N LEU A 94 10.15 -7.37 -1.99
CA LEU A 94 10.82 -7.54 -0.70
C LEU A 94 11.31 -8.99 -0.49
N ARG A 95 10.54 -9.98 -0.95
CA ARG A 95 10.95 -11.39 -0.91
C ARG A 95 12.09 -11.67 -1.90
N ALA A 96 12.06 -11.06 -3.08
CA ALA A 96 13.11 -11.20 -4.08
C ALA A 96 14.44 -10.65 -3.56
N LEU A 97 14.43 -9.43 -3.00
CA LEU A 97 15.59 -8.80 -2.37
C LEU A 97 16.16 -9.63 -1.21
N ALA A 98 15.31 -10.20 -0.37
CA ALA A 98 15.72 -11.09 0.71
C ALA A 98 16.32 -12.43 0.21
N GLY A 99 15.91 -12.88 -0.99
CA GLY A 99 16.38 -14.12 -1.62
C GLY A 99 17.74 -13.99 -2.33
N GLU A 100 18.05 -12.82 -2.89
CA GLU A 100 19.27 -12.54 -3.66
C GLU A 100 20.52 -12.34 -2.77
N ALA A 101 20.33 -12.04 -1.48
CA ALA A 101 21.42 -11.83 -0.52
C ALA A 101 22.13 -13.12 -0.04
N ARG A 102 22.00 -14.25 -0.77
CA ARG A 102 22.47 -15.58 -0.34
C ARG A 102 23.60 -16.17 -1.17
#